data_AF-A0A1M6Z9Y9-F1
#
_entry.id   AF-A0A1M6Z9Y9-F1
#
_cell.length_a   1.000
_cell.length_b   1.000
_cell.length_c   1.000
_cell.angle_alpha   90.00
_cell.angle_beta   90.00
_cell.angle_gamma   90.00
#
_symmetry.space_group_name_H-M   'P 1'
#
loop_
_entity.id
_entity.type
_entity.pdbx_description
1 polymer ?
#
loop_
_entity_poly.entity_id
_entity_poly.type
_entity_poly.pdbx_seq_one_letter_code
_entity_poly.pdbx_strand_id
1 'polypeptide(L)'
;MSKLKQVRPEGFDVEALMAAAREGRLFVDEGKKIVSKAQVVKDVCAYVARIRTFVTNDYETVIDELWEQILSTEQLVEYLMPKPKARLCKEFDKYNVVRIIGVLREKGVYQYYSDRKYDALLEPDGKESPYRRYMGMGIEEHSLLVKIRKIVEQYQL
;
A
#
# COMPACT_ATOMS: atom_id res chain seq x y z
N MET A 1 19.06 30.89 15.35
CA MET A 1 17.84 30.07 15.27
C MET A 1 17.93 28.95 16.31
N SER A 2 17.04 28.96 17.30
CA SER A 2 17.00 27.94 18.36
C SER A 2 16.53 26.61 17.76
N LYS A 3 17.32 25.55 17.94
CA LYS A 3 16.90 24.19 17.55
C LYS A 3 15.90 23.67 18.59
N LEU A 4 14.70 23.30 18.13
CA LEU A 4 13.67 22.68 18.97
C LEU A 4 14.23 21.40 19.61
N LYS A 5 14.10 21.25 20.93
CA LYS A 5 14.49 20.05 21.67
C LYS A 5 13.39 18.99 21.53
N GLN A 6 13.78 17.76 21.25
CA GLN A 6 12.88 16.61 21.25
C GLN A 6 12.52 16.24 22.69
N VAL A 7 11.23 16.19 23.01
CA VAL A 7 10.70 15.82 24.33
C VAL A 7 10.15 14.41 24.27
N ARG A 8 10.42 13.60 25.30
CA ARG A 8 9.88 12.22 25.42
C ARG A 8 8.46 12.25 26.00
N PRO A 9 7.60 11.27 25.68
CA PRO A 9 6.20 11.24 26.13
C PRO A 9 6.03 11.26 27.65
N GLU A 10 7.01 10.75 28.40
CA GLU A 10 6.93 10.68 29.86
C GLU A 10 7.20 12.02 30.57
N GLY A 11 7.71 13.03 29.84
CA GLY A 11 7.95 14.38 30.33
C GLY A 11 6.99 15.42 29.75
N PHE A 12 5.84 14.97 29.24
CA PHE A 12 4.88 15.78 28.52
C PHE A 12 3.88 16.42 29.49
N ASP A 13 4.02 17.71 29.76
CA ASP A 13 3.06 18.48 30.53
C ASP A 13 1.85 18.84 29.64
N VAL A 14 0.72 18.17 29.92
CA VAL A 14 -0.53 18.33 29.18
C VAL A 14 -1.12 19.73 29.37
N GLU A 15 -0.94 20.36 30.54
CA GLU A 15 -1.42 21.71 30.78
C GLU A 15 -0.62 22.73 29.97
N ALA A 16 0.70 22.56 29.91
CA ALA A 16 1.58 23.40 29.08
C ALA A 16 1.24 23.27 27.57
N LEU A 17 0.89 22.06 27.11
CA LEU A 17 0.43 21.83 25.74
C LEU A 17 -0.89 22.55 25.45
N MET A 18 -1.86 22.47 26.36
CA MET A 18 -3.16 23.12 26.23
C MET A 18 -3.04 24.65 26.28
N ALA A 19 -2.15 25.18 27.12
CA ALA A 19 -1.82 26.61 27.15
C ALA A 19 -1.19 27.05 25.82
N ALA A 20 -0.19 26.32 25.32
CA ALA A 20 0.43 26.59 24.02
C ALA A 20 -0.57 26.51 22.85
N ALA A 21 -1.56 25.62 22.93
CA ALA A 21 -2.64 25.50 21.95
C ALA A 21 -3.55 26.74 21.98
N ARG A 22 -3.97 27.18 23.17
CA ARG A 22 -4.77 28.40 23.35
C ARG A 22 -4.04 29.66 22.91
N GLU A 23 -2.71 29.68 23.06
CA GLU A 23 -1.85 30.79 22.65
C GLU A 23 -1.46 30.77 21.16
N GLY A 24 -1.93 29.79 20.38
CA GLY A 24 -1.61 29.67 18.95
C GLY A 24 -0.14 29.35 18.65
N ARG A 25 0.60 28.85 19.65
CA ARG A 25 2.03 28.50 19.57
C ARG A 25 2.27 27.05 19.17
N LEU A 26 1.19 26.29 18.96
CA LEU A 26 1.21 24.90 18.53
C LEU A 26 1.10 24.85 17.01
N PHE A 27 2.19 24.45 16.34
CA PHE A 27 2.16 24.13 14.92
C PHE A 27 1.68 22.70 14.76
N VAL A 28 0.41 22.52 14.41
CA VAL A 28 -0.11 21.24 13.94
C VAL A 28 0.12 21.19 12.44
N ASP A 29 0.93 20.25 11.97
CA ASP A 29 1.12 20.01 10.54
C ASP A 29 -0.16 19.39 9.97
N GLU A 30 -1.11 20.24 9.54
CA GLU A 30 -2.36 19.85 8.89
C GLU A 30 -2.13 19.01 7.62
N GLY A 31 -0.90 18.99 7.09
CA GLY A 31 -0.49 18.14 5.98
C GLY A 31 -0.33 16.66 6.32
N LYS A 32 -0.28 16.28 7.60
CA LYS A 32 -0.25 14.87 8.03
C LYS A 32 -1.65 14.28 8.02
N LYS A 33 -2.15 13.96 6.82
CA LYS A 33 -3.31 13.08 6.66
C LYS A 33 -2.94 11.69 7.20
N ILE A 34 -3.44 11.35 8.39
CA ILE A 34 -3.36 9.97 8.90
C ILE A 34 -4.33 9.15 8.08
N VAL A 35 -3.81 8.32 7.17
CA VAL A 35 -4.62 7.35 6.44
C VAL A 35 -4.87 6.15 7.35
N SER A 36 -6.13 5.73 7.50
CA SER A 36 -6.48 4.55 8.29
C SER A 36 -6.22 3.25 7.51
N LYS A 37 -5.91 2.16 8.22
CA LYS A 37 -5.77 0.82 7.60
C LYS A 37 -7.02 0.45 6.77
N ALA A 38 -8.22 0.76 7.28
CA ALA A 38 -9.48 0.51 6.57
C ALA A 38 -9.60 1.29 5.25
N GLN A 39 -9.14 2.54 5.23
CA GLN A 39 -9.12 3.35 4.01
C GLN A 39 -8.11 2.79 2.99
N VAL A 40 -6.92 2.37 3.45
CA VAL A 40 -5.93 1.71 2.58
C VAL A 40 -6.50 0.44 1.96
N VAL A 41 -7.17 -0.42 2.73
CA VAL A 41 -7.81 -1.64 2.20
C VAL A 41 -8.81 -1.29 1.09
N LYS A 42 -9.70 -0.32 1.34
CA LYS A 42 -10.69 0.13 0.36
C LYS A 42 -10.04 0.66 -0.92
N ASP A 43 -9.02 1.50 -0.79
CA ASP A 43 -8.35 2.13 -1.92
C ASP A 43 -7.53 1.13 -2.74
N VAL A 44 -6.89 0.17 -2.07
CA VAL A 44 -6.17 -0.93 -2.72
C VAL A 44 -7.15 -1.83 -3.48
N CYS A 45 -8.29 -2.21 -2.89
CA CYS A 45 -9.33 -2.98 -3.59
C CYS A 45 -9.79 -2.27 -4.87
N ALA A 46 -10.09 -0.97 -4.80
CA ALA A 46 -10.51 -0.19 -5.96
C ALA A 46 -9.40 -0.08 -7.02
N TYR A 47 -8.14 -0.03 -6.60
CA TYR A 47 -6.99 0.03 -7.50
C TYR A 47 -6.75 -1.30 -8.23
N VAL A 48 -6.78 -2.43 -7.53
CA VAL A 48 -6.56 -3.76 -8.14
C VAL A 48 -7.76 -4.22 -8.97
N ALA A 49 -8.97 -3.77 -8.67
CA ALA A 49 -10.16 -4.02 -9.50
C ALA A 49 -9.98 -3.55 -10.96
N ARG A 50 -9.13 -2.55 -11.21
CA ARG A 50 -8.84 -2.04 -12.55
C ARG A 50 -8.17 -3.06 -13.46
N ILE A 51 -7.48 -4.05 -12.90
CA ILE A 51 -6.77 -5.10 -13.64
C ILE A 51 -7.49 -6.45 -13.60
N ARG A 52 -8.75 -6.48 -13.15
CA ARG A 52 -9.56 -7.72 -13.08
C ARG A 52 -9.63 -8.45 -14.42
N THR A 53 -9.63 -7.72 -15.54
CA THR A 53 -9.64 -8.29 -16.89
C THR A 53 -8.39 -9.09 -17.24
N PHE A 54 -7.32 -9.02 -16.43
CA PHE A 54 -6.09 -9.79 -16.62
C PHE A 54 -5.99 -11.01 -15.71
N VAL A 55 -7.01 -11.31 -14.91
CA VAL A 55 -7.06 -12.53 -14.11
C VAL A 55 -7.11 -13.74 -15.06
N THR A 56 -6.41 -14.82 -14.70
CA THR A 56 -6.47 -16.08 -15.45
C THR A 56 -7.74 -16.85 -15.10
N ASN A 57 -8.19 -17.72 -16.00
CA ASN A 57 -9.43 -18.48 -15.81
C ASN A 57 -9.43 -19.29 -14.50
N ASP A 58 -8.27 -19.79 -14.07
CA ASP A 58 -8.13 -20.59 -12.85
C ASP A 58 -8.44 -19.79 -11.57
N TYR A 59 -8.34 -18.46 -11.63
CA TYR A 59 -8.53 -17.58 -10.47
C TYR A 59 -9.69 -16.59 -10.62
N GLU A 60 -10.41 -16.60 -11.75
CA GLU A 60 -11.45 -15.61 -12.06
C GLU A 60 -12.56 -15.56 -11.00
N THR A 61 -12.92 -16.73 -10.44
CA THR A 61 -13.97 -16.86 -9.42
C THR A 61 -13.49 -16.56 -8.00
N VAL A 62 -12.17 -16.62 -7.75
CA VAL A 62 -11.58 -16.53 -6.39
C VAL A 62 -10.71 -15.29 -6.19
N ILE A 63 -10.49 -14.47 -7.22
CA ILE A 63 -9.59 -13.30 -7.15
C ILE A 63 -10.00 -12.30 -6.08
N ASP A 64 -11.30 -12.08 -5.89
CA ASP A 64 -11.81 -11.15 -4.88
C ASP A 64 -11.50 -11.67 -3.47
N GLU A 65 -11.72 -12.97 -3.22
CA GLU A 65 -11.40 -13.64 -1.95
C GLU A 65 -9.88 -13.67 -1.68
N LEU A 66 -9.09 -13.90 -2.72
CA LEU A 66 -7.63 -13.89 -2.62
C LEU A 66 -7.11 -12.52 -2.18
N TRP A 67 -7.64 -11.43 -2.75
CA TRP A 67 -7.28 -10.08 -2.31
C TRP A 67 -7.81 -9.76 -0.93
N GLU A 68 -9.01 -10.21 -0.58
CA GLU A 68 -9.54 -10.10 0.78
C GLU A 68 -8.60 -10.77 1.78
N GLN A 69 -8.09 -11.96 1.48
CA GLN A 69 -7.16 -12.68 2.35
C GLN A 69 -5.78 -12.03 2.44
N ILE A 70 -5.29 -11.41 1.36
CA ILE A 70 -4.08 -10.57 1.39
C ILE A 70 -4.31 -9.36 2.29
N LEU A 71 -5.48 -8.72 2.20
CA LEU A 71 -5.82 -7.48 2.91
C LEU A 71 -6.35 -7.71 4.34
N SER A 72 -6.66 -8.94 4.72
CA SER A 72 -6.93 -9.35 6.10
C SER A 72 -5.64 -9.60 6.89
N THR A 73 -4.50 -9.77 6.20
CA THR A 73 -3.20 -9.99 6.84
C THR A 73 -2.58 -8.68 7.28
N GLU A 74 -2.52 -8.43 8.60
CA GLU A 74 -2.06 -7.16 9.19
C GLU A 74 -0.71 -6.67 8.64
N GLN A 75 0.29 -7.54 8.57
CA GLN A 75 1.63 -7.20 8.10
C GLN A 75 1.66 -6.79 6.62
N LEU A 76 0.77 -7.37 5.81
CA LEU A 76 0.62 -6.96 4.40
C LEU A 76 -0.08 -5.62 4.30
N VAL A 77 -1.10 -5.35 5.13
CA VAL A 77 -1.72 -4.01 5.19
C VAL A 77 -0.70 -2.96 5.63
N GLU A 78 0.12 -3.25 6.64
CA GLU A 78 1.20 -2.36 7.09
C GLU A 78 2.23 -2.10 6.00
N TYR A 79 2.56 -3.13 5.21
CA TYR A 79 3.42 -2.99 4.04
C TYR A 79 2.83 -2.06 2.98
N LEU A 80 1.50 -1.95 2.89
CA LEU A 80 0.80 -1.07 1.95
C LEU A 80 0.53 0.35 2.48
N MET A 81 0.79 0.62 3.75
CA MET A 81 0.58 1.95 4.33
C MET A 81 1.48 3.00 3.66
N PRO A 82 0.98 4.24 3.46
CA PRO A 82 1.77 5.31 2.89
C PRO A 82 2.97 5.62 3.79
N LYS A 83 4.18 5.60 3.21
CA LYS A 83 5.42 5.85 3.96
C LYS A 83 5.70 7.35 4.07
N PRO A 84 6.27 7.85 5.18
CA PRO A 84 6.51 9.28 5.40
C PRO A 84 7.36 9.98 4.32
N LYS A 85 8.17 9.22 3.57
CA LYS A 85 9.04 9.73 2.49
C LYS A 85 8.43 9.59 1.09
N ALA A 86 7.25 8.99 0.96
CA ALA A 86 6.63 8.75 -0.34
C ALA A 86 5.91 10.01 -0.83
N ARG A 87 6.65 10.92 -1.47
CA ARG A 87 6.13 12.19 -2.03
C ARG A 87 4.92 12.00 -2.96
N LEU A 88 4.78 10.84 -3.58
CA LEU A 88 3.81 10.54 -4.64
C LEU A 88 2.68 9.59 -4.20
N CYS A 89 2.77 8.96 -3.02
CA CYS A 89 1.84 7.92 -2.57
C CYS A 89 1.19 8.34 -1.25
N LYS A 90 0.22 9.25 -1.33
CA LYS A 90 -0.45 9.83 -0.15
C LYS A 90 -1.61 8.98 0.38
N GLU A 91 -2.14 8.07 -0.44
CA GLU A 91 -3.28 7.20 -0.10
C GLU A 91 -2.79 5.84 0.37
N PHE A 92 -2.00 5.15 -0.44
CA PHE A 92 -1.34 3.88 -0.11
C PHE A 92 -0.06 3.71 -0.93
N ASP A 93 0.81 2.79 -0.53
CA ASP A 93 2.08 2.52 -1.21
C ASP A 93 1.86 1.70 -2.50
N LYS A 94 1.56 2.41 -3.60
CA LYS A 94 1.38 1.83 -4.95
C LYS A 94 2.56 0.98 -5.42
N TYR A 95 3.79 1.30 -4.99
CA TYR A 95 4.97 0.50 -5.34
C TYR A 95 4.82 -0.92 -4.81
N ASN A 96 4.38 -1.05 -3.56
CA ASN A 96 4.23 -2.33 -2.88
C ASN A 96 3.02 -3.10 -3.42
N VAL A 97 1.93 -2.43 -3.80
CA VAL A 97 0.81 -3.10 -4.50
C VAL A 97 1.27 -3.71 -5.82
N VAL A 98 2.06 -2.97 -6.61
CA VAL A 98 2.60 -3.48 -7.89
C VAL A 98 3.57 -4.65 -7.68
N ARG A 99 4.34 -4.65 -6.58
CA ARG A 99 5.18 -5.81 -6.20
C ARG A 99 4.34 -7.04 -5.88
N ILE A 100 3.23 -6.89 -5.15
CA ILE A 100 2.27 -7.98 -4.88
C ILE A 100 1.71 -8.51 -6.20
N ILE A 101 1.26 -7.63 -7.10
CA ILE A 101 0.77 -8.02 -8.44
C ILE A 101 1.84 -8.81 -9.21
N GLY A 102 3.10 -8.41 -9.13
CA GLY A 102 4.23 -9.15 -9.72
C GLY A 102 4.33 -10.59 -9.19
N VAL A 103 4.23 -10.77 -7.87
CA VAL A 103 4.22 -12.12 -7.24
C VAL A 103 3.01 -12.93 -7.68
N LEU A 104 1.82 -12.32 -7.75
CA LEU A 104 0.60 -12.99 -8.20
C LEU A 104 0.70 -13.41 -9.67
N ARG A 105 1.33 -12.59 -10.52
CA ARG A 105 1.63 -12.92 -11.92
C ARG A 105 2.60 -14.10 -12.03
N GLU A 106 3.67 -14.13 -11.23
CA GLU A 106 4.60 -15.27 -11.17
C GLU A 106 3.90 -16.57 -10.76
N LYS A 107 2.84 -16.48 -9.95
CA LYS A 107 2.03 -17.61 -9.52
C LYS A 107 0.88 -17.96 -10.47
N GLY A 108 0.77 -17.28 -11.61
CA GLY A 108 -0.25 -17.56 -12.62
C GLY A 108 -1.64 -17.00 -12.30
N VAL A 109 -1.79 -16.17 -11.27
CA VAL A 109 -3.08 -15.52 -10.92
C VAL A 109 -3.48 -14.49 -11.97
N TYR A 110 -2.50 -13.80 -12.54
CA TYR A 110 -2.71 -12.87 -13.64
C TYR A 110 -1.93 -13.27 -14.89
N GLN A 111 -2.49 -12.94 -16.05
CA GLN A 111 -1.92 -13.22 -17.37
C GLN A 111 -0.54 -12.55 -17.55
N TYR A 112 0.41 -13.27 -18.15
CA TYR A 112 1.74 -12.71 -18.41
C TYR A 112 1.73 -11.76 -19.62
N TYR A 113 1.44 -10.48 -19.37
CA TYR A 113 1.55 -9.40 -20.35
C TYR A 113 2.76 -8.50 -20.11
N SER A 114 3.08 -7.66 -21.10
CA SER A 114 4.00 -6.53 -20.91
C SER A 114 3.51 -5.61 -19.79
N ASP A 115 4.43 -5.14 -18.95
CA ASP A 115 4.13 -4.23 -17.84
C ASP A 115 3.36 -2.97 -18.30
N ARG A 116 3.54 -2.53 -19.56
CA ARG A 116 2.80 -1.40 -20.17
C ARG A 116 1.28 -1.59 -20.20
N LYS A 117 0.78 -2.82 -20.35
CA LYS A 117 -0.68 -3.09 -20.36
C LYS A 117 -1.28 -2.94 -18.98
N TYR A 118 -0.59 -3.41 -17.95
CA TYR A 118 -0.98 -3.18 -16.56
C TYR A 118 -0.92 -1.70 -16.21
N ASP A 119 0.15 -1.03 -16.62
CA ASP A 119 0.35 0.39 -16.37
C ASP A 119 -0.80 1.24 -16.92
N ALA A 120 -1.25 0.94 -18.14
CA ALA A 120 -2.36 1.63 -18.77
C ALA A 120 -3.69 1.51 -18.01
N LEU A 121 -3.91 0.41 -17.27
CA LEU A 121 -5.13 0.21 -16.47
C LEU A 121 -4.98 0.78 -15.05
N LEU A 122 -3.80 0.66 -14.46
CA LEU A 122 -3.54 1.12 -13.10
C LEU A 122 -3.38 2.65 -13.03
N GLU A 123 -2.75 3.25 -14.03
CA GLU A 123 -2.47 4.69 -14.15
C GLU A 123 -2.97 5.22 -15.52
N PRO A 124 -4.29 5.34 -15.73
CA PRO A 124 -4.90 5.63 -17.03
C PRO A 124 -4.58 7.02 -17.61
N ASP A 125 -3.94 7.90 -16.85
CA ASP A 125 -3.66 9.30 -17.21
C ASP A 125 -2.55 9.46 -18.28
N GLY A 126 -2.14 8.38 -18.95
CA GLY A 126 -1.27 8.39 -20.13
C GLY A 126 0.20 8.73 -19.87
N LYS A 127 0.58 9.06 -18.63
CA LYS A 127 1.98 9.24 -18.21
C LYS A 127 2.55 7.89 -17.82
N GLU A 128 3.76 7.56 -18.29
CA GLU A 128 4.45 6.36 -17.81
C GLU A 128 4.56 6.42 -16.29
N SER A 129 4.05 5.38 -15.64
CA SER A 129 4.11 5.33 -14.20
C SER A 129 5.52 5.00 -13.71
N PRO A 130 6.04 5.70 -12.69
CA PRO A 130 7.26 5.27 -12.01
C PRO A 130 7.08 3.89 -11.34
N TYR A 131 5.84 3.43 -11.15
CA TYR A 131 5.52 2.16 -10.49
C TYR A 131 5.71 0.95 -11.41
N ARG A 132 5.71 1.13 -12.74
CA ARG A 132 5.80 0.04 -13.73
C ARG A 132 6.99 -0.89 -13.48
N ARG A 133 8.17 -0.32 -13.21
CA ARG A 133 9.43 -1.07 -13.00
C ARG A 133 9.38 -2.04 -11.82
N TYR A 134 8.41 -1.90 -10.92
CA TYR A 134 8.28 -2.72 -9.73
C TYR A 134 7.52 -4.03 -9.98
N MET A 135 6.86 -4.18 -11.13
CA MET A 135 6.06 -5.36 -11.50
C MET A 135 6.88 -6.63 -11.75
N GLY A 136 8.22 -6.53 -11.72
CA GLY A 136 9.15 -7.66 -11.75
C GLY A 136 10.23 -7.62 -10.66
N MET A 137 10.13 -6.70 -9.71
CA MET A 137 11.09 -6.63 -8.59
C MET A 137 10.72 -7.55 -7.42
N GLY A 138 9.48 -8.05 -7.41
CA GLY A 138 8.96 -8.87 -6.31
C GLY A 138 8.99 -8.15 -4.97
N ILE A 139 8.87 -8.93 -3.89
CA ILE A 139 8.91 -8.43 -2.51
C ILE A 139 10.24 -8.86 -1.90
N GLU A 140 11.06 -7.88 -1.53
CA GLU A 140 12.39 -8.11 -0.92
C GLU A 140 12.28 -8.80 0.45
N GLU A 141 11.23 -8.50 1.21
CA GLU A 141 11.00 -9.09 2.51
C GLU A 141 10.49 -10.54 2.37
N HIS A 142 11.37 -11.50 2.62
CA HIS A 142 11.09 -12.92 2.40
C HIS A 142 9.87 -13.42 3.18
N SER A 143 9.64 -12.95 4.41
CA SER A 143 8.48 -13.29 5.24
C SER A 143 7.15 -12.92 4.57
N LEU A 144 7.07 -11.71 3.99
CA LEU A 144 5.89 -11.22 3.28
C LEU A 144 5.68 -11.97 1.96
N LEU A 145 6.77 -12.23 1.23
CA LEU A 145 6.73 -13.03 0.01
C LEU A 145 6.17 -14.44 0.29
N VAL A 146 6.68 -15.12 1.32
CA VAL A 146 6.20 -16.44 1.73
C VAL A 146 4.72 -16.40 2.14
N LYS A 147 4.27 -15.33 2.82
CA LYS A 147 2.86 -15.16 3.18
C LYS A 147 1.95 -15.10 1.97
N ILE A 148 2.28 -14.26 0.97
CA ILE A 148 1.48 -14.17 -0.25
C ILE A 148 1.47 -15.51 -0.99
N ARG A 149 2.62 -16.18 -1.10
CA ARG A 149 2.70 -17.50 -1.75
C ARG A 149 1.81 -18.53 -1.06
N LYS A 150 1.83 -18.58 0.27
CA LYS A 150 0.96 -19.45 1.07
C LYS A 150 -0.51 -19.14 0.91
N ILE A 151 -0.88 -17.86 0.78
CA ILE A 151 -2.27 -17.46 0.49
C ILE A 151 -2.66 -18.00 -0.88
N VAL A 152 -1.85 -17.77 -1.92
CA VAL A 152 -2.16 -18.27 -3.28
C VAL A 152 -2.29 -19.79 -3.33
N GLU A 153 -1.42 -20.51 -2.62
CA GLU A 153 -1.45 -21.98 -2.52
C GLU A 153 -2.77 -22.53 -1.95
N GLN A 154 -3.53 -21.74 -1.18
CA GLN A 154 -4.87 -22.15 -0.68
C GLN A 154 -5.93 -22.20 -1.79
N TYR A 155 -5.68 -21.55 -2.92
CA TYR A 155 -6.59 -21.45 -4.06
C TYR A 155 -6.10 -22.22 -5.28
N GLN A 156 -4.96 -22.91 -5.17
CA GLN A 156 -4.44 -23.81 -6.20
C GLN A 156 -5.07 -25.19 -6.03
N LEU A 157 -5.90 -25.60 -6.99
CA LEU A 157 -6.48 -26.94 -7.09
C LEU A 157 -5.47 -27.95 -7.65
#